data_AF-A0A7Y2HEL6-F1
#
_entry.id   AF-A0A7Y2HEL6-F1
#
_cell.length_a   1.000
_cell.length_b   1.000
_cell.length_c   1.000
_cell.angle_alpha   90.00
_cell.angle_beta   90.00
_cell.angle_gamma   90.00
#
_symmetry.space_group_name_H-M   'P 1'
#
loop_
_entity.id
_entity.type
_entity.pdbx_description
1 polymer ?
#
loop_
_entity_poly.entity_id
_entity_poly.type
_entity_poly.pdbx_seq_one_letter_code
_entity_poly.pdbx_strand_id
1 'polypeptide(L)'
;MEKDRSFWVLISIASILIIMFLAGQTLGVFNYDLAVSIGMQESESEIGKIGIAFAKGFGFADTVIYIPLFLMGIIGLFKNKRWGKYSMFGALAISVYWPIVHLYAIFIDRISITLNPEKYISYPIILSLIIIYGVWGMWYLYKK
;
A
#
# COMPACT_ATOMS: atom_id res chain seq x y z
N MET A 1 -15.24 15.84 -10.89
CA MET A 1 -13.91 15.88 -11.50
C MET A 1 -14.11 15.37 -12.90
N GLU A 2 -13.46 16.00 -13.86
CA GLU A 2 -13.49 15.51 -15.24
C GLU A 2 -12.87 14.12 -15.29
N LYS A 3 -13.54 13.16 -15.95
CA LYS A 3 -13.10 11.76 -16.03
C LYS A 3 -12.12 11.59 -17.20
N ASP A 4 -11.05 12.38 -17.16
CA ASP A 4 -9.96 12.34 -18.14
C ASP A 4 -9.11 11.06 -18.01
N ARG A 5 -8.11 10.89 -18.88
CA ARG A 5 -7.25 9.69 -18.84
C ARG A 5 -6.56 9.54 -17.48
N SER A 6 -6.11 10.65 -16.89
CA SER A 6 -5.46 10.68 -15.57
C SER A 6 -6.40 10.22 -14.46
N PHE A 7 -7.67 10.61 -14.51
CA PHE A 7 -8.70 10.10 -13.60
C PHE A 7 -8.75 8.57 -13.63
N TRP A 8 -8.84 7.99 -14.83
CA TRP A 8 -8.96 6.54 -14.97
C TRP A 8 -7.68 5.81 -14.56
N VAL A 9 -6.49 6.35 -14.85
CA VAL A 9 -5.23 5.79 -14.34
C VAL A 9 -5.21 5.78 -12.81
N LEU A 10 -5.60 6.90 -12.18
CA LEU A 10 -5.65 7.02 -10.72
C LEU A 10 -6.56 5.95 -10.11
N ILE A 11 -7.80 5.83 -10.63
CA ILE A 11 -8.81 4.90 -10.10
C ILE A 11 -8.44 3.44 -10.36
N SER A 12 -7.91 3.10 -11.54
CA SER A 12 -7.53 1.73 -11.87
C SER A 12 -6.42 1.22 -10.96
N ILE A 13 -5.36 2.01 -10.76
CA ILE A 13 -4.26 1.62 -9.86
C ILE A 13 -4.76 1.55 -8.42
N ALA A 14 -5.56 2.51 -7.95
CA ALA A 14 -6.15 2.47 -6.61
C ALA A 14 -6.98 1.19 -6.38
N SER A 15 -7.76 0.79 -7.39
CA SER A 15 -8.60 -0.41 -7.32
C SER A 15 -7.77 -1.68 -7.23
N ILE A 16 -6.68 -1.78 -8.00
CA ILE A 16 -5.74 -2.90 -7.93
C ILE A 16 -5.08 -2.94 -6.54
N LEU A 17 -4.62 -1.79 -6.03
CA LEU A 17 -4.01 -1.70 -4.71
C LEU A 17 -4.97 -2.14 -3.60
N ILE A 18 -6.24 -1.75 -3.64
CA ILE A 18 -7.24 -2.23 -2.68
C ILE A 18 -7.32 -3.76 -2.68
N ILE A 19 -7.40 -4.39 -3.85
CA ILE A 19 -7.47 -5.86 -3.95
C ILE A 19 -6.21 -6.49 -3.35
N MET A 20 -5.03 -5.95 -3.68
CA MET A 20 -3.76 -6.41 -3.14
C MET A 20 -3.68 -6.24 -1.62
N PHE A 21 -4.14 -5.11 -1.07
CA PHE A 21 -4.14 -4.87 0.38
C PHE A 21 -5.16 -5.74 1.11
N LEU A 22 -6.31 -6.04 0.51
CA LEU A 22 -7.24 -7.01 1.09
C LEU A 22 -6.58 -8.40 1.18
N ALA A 23 -5.92 -8.83 0.10
CA ALA A 23 -5.26 -10.14 0.03
C ALA A 23 -4.00 -10.24 0.90
N GLY A 24 -3.25 -9.16 1.09
CA GLY A 24 -2.02 -9.17 1.89
C GLY A 24 -2.20 -8.66 3.30
N GLN A 25 -2.73 -7.45 3.46
CA GLN A 25 -2.83 -6.78 4.75
C GLN A 25 -4.00 -7.32 5.57
N THR A 26 -5.21 -7.28 5.01
CA THR A 26 -6.40 -7.73 5.73
C THR A 26 -6.34 -9.23 6.01
N LEU A 27 -5.96 -10.03 5.02
CA LEU A 27 -5.74 -11.45 5.22
C LEU A 27 -4.63 -11.72 6.25
N GLY A 28 -3.51 -10.98 6.21
CA GLY A 28 -2.41 -11.14 7.15
C GLY A 28 -2.81 -10.91 8.62
N VAL A 29 -3.78 -10.02 8.86
CA VAL A 29 -4.34 -9.78 10.19
C VAL A 29 -5.12 -11.00 10.70
N PHE A 30 -5.99 -11.58 9.86
CA PHE A 30 -6.89 -12.66 10.27
C PHE A 30 -6.28 -14.06 10.14
N ASN A 31 -5.45 -14.27 9.14
CA ASN A 31 -4.80 -15.53 8.81
C ASN A 31 -3.44 -15.28 8.15
N TYR A 32 -2.45 -14.98 8.98
CA TYR A 32 -1.08 -14.69 8.55
C TYR A 32 -0.43 -15.84 7.80
N ASP A 33 -0.62 -17.08 8.27
CA ASP A 33 -0.03 -18.26 7.62
C ASP A 33 -0.56 -18.46 6.20
N LEU A 34 -1.85 -18.21 5.98
CA LEU A 34 -2.43 -18.23 4.64
C LEU A 34 -1.85 -17.10 3.77
N ALA A 35 -1.74 -15.88 4.31
CA ALA A 35 -1.14 -14.75 3.59
C ALA A 35 0.32 -15.03 3.18
N VAL A 36 1.10 -15.67 4.05
CA VAL A 36 2.46 -16.13 3.76
C VAL A 36 2.44 -17.21 2.68
N SER A 37 1.53 -18.20 2.76
CA SER A 37 1.47 -19.32 1.81
C SER A 37 1.17 -18.88 0.38
N ILE A 38 0.43 -17.78 0.20
CA ILE A 38 0.13 -17.19 -1.11
C ILE A 38 1.13 -16.11 -1.52
N GLY A 39 2.21 -15.92 -0.75
CA GLY A 39 3.30 -14.98 -1.06
C GLY A 39 2.99 -13.50 -0.81
N MET A 40 1.94 -13.19 -0.05
CA MET A 40 1.50 -11.81 0.22
C MET A 40 2.06 -11.22 1.52
N GLN A 41 2.70 -12.03 2.36
CA GLN A 41 3.38 -11.64 3.60
C GLN A 41 4.68 -12.45 3.77
N GLU A 42 5.59 -11.97 4.62
CA GLU A 42 6.86 -12.63 4.92
C GLU A 42 6.74 -13.63 6.07
N SER A 43 7.54 -14.70 5.98
CA SER A 43 7.60 -15.75 6.99
C SER A 43 8.37 -15.32 8.25
N GLU A 44 8.19 -16.06 9.36
CA GLU A 44 8.97 -15.82 10.59
C GLU A 44 10.49 -15.94 10.35
N SER A 45 10.91 -16.83 9.45
CA SER A 45 12.32 -16.96 9.07
C SER A 45 12.87 -15.76 8.31
N GLU A 46 12.03 -14.95 7.68
CA GLU A 46 12.45 -13.76 6.92
C GLU A 46 12.50 -12.50 7.79
N ILE A 47 11.55 -12.34 8.73
CA ILE A 47 11.37 -11.08 9.48
C ILE A 47 11.29 -11.24 11.01
N GLY A 48 11.34 -12.47 11.51
CA GLY A 48 11.24 -12.79 12.94
C GLY A 48 9.86 -12.50 13.56
N LYS A 49 9.68 -12.90 14.82
CA LYS A 49 8.40 -12.69 15.55
C LYS A 49 8.04 -11.23 15.72
N ILE A 50 9.04 -10.37 15.95
CA ILE A 50 8.84 -8.93 16.07
C ILE A 50 8.39 -8.36 14.71
N GLY A 51 9.05 -8.77 13.61
CA GLY A 51 8.62 -8.36 12.26
C GLY A 51 7.18 -8.77 11.96
N ILE A 52 6.78 -10.00 12.30
CA ILE A 52 5.38 -10.44 12.14
C ILE A 52 4.42 -9.55 12.95
N ALA A 53 4.79 -9.18 14.18
CA ALA A 53 3.96 -8.29 15.01
C ALA A 53 3.79 -6.91 14.35
N PHE A 54 4.85 -6.35 13.78
CA PHE A 54 4.78 -5.10 13.01
C PHE A 54 3.96 -5.27 11.72
N ALA A 55 4.17 -6.34 10.96
CA ALA A 55 3.41 -6.63 9.74
C ALA A 55 1.91 -6.74 10.02
N LYS A 56 1.51 -7.43 11.09
CA LYS A 56 0.11 -7.49 11.54
C LYS A 56 -0.41 -6.13 12.02
N GLY A 57 0.41 -5.35 12.74
CA GLY A 57 0.05 -4.01 13.19
C GLY A 57 -0.21 -3.05 12.02
N PHE A 58 0.68 -3.05 11.03
CA PHE A 58 0.48 -2.30 9.79
C PHE A 58 -0.72 -2.82 9.00
N GLY A 59 -0.85 -4.14 8.88
CA GLY A 59 -1.99 -4.74 8.21
C GLY A 59 -3.32 -4.32 8.82
N PHE A 60 -3.39 -4.25 10.16
CA PHE A 60 -4.57 -3.78 10.87
C PHE A 60 -4.85 -2.30 10.60
N ALA A 61 -3.82 -1.44 10.69
CA ALA A 61 -3.95 -0.02 10.35
C ALA A 61 -4.42 0.17 8.90
N ASP A 62 -3.94 -0.64 7.97
CA ASP A 62 -4.31 -0.60 6.57
C ASP A 62 -5.76 -1.03 6.37
N THR A 63 -6.20 -2.10 7.04
CA THR A 63 -7.58 -2.57 7.02
C THR A 63 -8.57 -1.52 7.54
N VAL A 64 -8.24 -0.82 8.63
CA VAL A 64 -9.19 0.08 9.30
C VAL A 64 -9.10 1.55 8.85
N ILE A 65 -7.99 1.96 8.25
CA ILE A 65 -7.79 3.34 7.76
C ILE A 65 -7.50 3.37 6.26
N TYR A 66 -6.43 2.71 5.83
CA TYR A 66 -5.88 2.95 4.50
C TYR A 66 -6.81 2.48 3.37
N ILE A 67 -7.30 1.24 3.44
CA ILE A 67 -8.27 0.68 2.49
C ILE A 67 -9.57 1.51 2.50
N PRO A 68 -10.18 1.84 3.66
CA PRO A 68 -11.33 2.74 3.72
C PRO A 68 -11.09 4.11 3.08
N LEU A 69 -9.93 4.73 3.27
CA LEU A 69 -9.59 6.00 2.63
C LEU A 69 -9.54 5.87 1.10
N PHE A 70 -8.96 4.79 0.59
CA PHE A 70 -8.99 4.50 -0.85
C PHE A 70 -10.42 4.33 -1.38
N LEU A 71 -11.24 3.53 -0.71
CA LEU A 71 -12.63 3.29 -1.09
C LEU A 71 -13.46 4.57 -1.08
N MET A 72 -13.39 5.34 0.01
CA MET A 72 -14.04 6.66 0.10
C MET A 72 -13.49 7.61 -0.95
N GLY A 73 -12.18 7.59 -1.20
CA GLY A 73 -11.53 8.35 -2.25
C GLY A 73 -12.17 8.07 -3.61
N ILE A 74 -12.22 6.81 -4.02
CA ILE A 74 -12.82 6.37 -5.28
C ILE A 74 -14.29 6.81 -5.37
N ILE A 75 -15.12 6.45 -4.37
CA ILE A 75 -16.56 6.76 -4.39
C ILE A 75 -16.79 8.28 -4.44
N GLY A 76 -16.07 9.04 -3.62
CA GLY A 76 -16.21 10.49 -3.54
C GLY A 76 -15.73 11.19 -4.81
N LEU A 77 -14.65 10.71 -5.45
CA LEU A 77 -14.18 11.23 -6.73
C LEU A 77 -15.20 10.97 -7.85
N PHE A 78 -15.80 9.76 -7.91
CA PHE A 78 -16.89 9.47 -8.85
C PHE A 78 -18.12 10.35 -8.64
N LYS A 79 -18.47 10.66 -7.38
CA LYS A 79 -19.58 11.55 -7.02
C LYS A 79 -19.23 13.04 -7.05
N ASN A 80 -18.01 13.39 -7.46
CA ASN A 80 -17.48 14.75 -7.46
C ASN A 80 -17.63 15.47 -6.09
N LYS A 81 -17.35 14.77 -4.99
CA LYS A 81 -17.44 15.32 -3.63
C LYS A 81 -16.06 15.67 -3.09
N ARG A 82 -15.97 16.78 -2.34
CA ARG A 82 -14.71 17.26 -1.73
C ARG A 82 -14.06 16.23 -0.81
N TRP A 83 -14.85 15.53 0.00
CA TRP A 83 -14.35 14.47 0.88
C TRP A 83 -13.67 13.32 0.12
N GLY A 84 -14.05 13.07 -1.14
CA GLY A 84 -13.38 12.10 -2.00
C GLY A 84 -11.95 12.51 -2.33
N LYS A 85 -11.72 13.80 -2.62
CA LYS A 85 -10.37 14.33 -2.87
C LYS A 85 -9.50 14.18 -1.62
N TYR A 86 -10.00 14.58 -0.45
CA TYR A 86 -9.23 14.47 0.79
C TYR A 86 -8.94 13.02 1.17
N SER A 87 -9.91 12.12 1.02
CA SER A 87 -9.72 10.70 1.33
C SER A 87 -8.70 10.05 0.39
N MET A 88 -8.81 10.30 -0.92
CA MET A 88 -7.85 9.79 -1.89
C MET A 88 -6.45 10.39 -1.67
N PHE A 89 -6.35 11.69 -1.38
CA PHE A 89 -5.07 12.31 -1.08
C PHE A 89 -4.42 11.69 0.15
N GLY A 90 -5.19 11.45 1.22
CA GLY A 90 -4.70 10.75 2.42
C GLY A 90 -4.20 9.34 2.11
N ALA A 91 -4.94 8.57 1.31
CA ALA A 91 -4.49 7.25 0.86
C ALA A 91 -3.18 7.33 0.05
N LEU A 92 -3.07 8.28 -0.89
CA LEU A 92 -1.86 8.45 -1.69
C LEU A 92 -0.66 8.91 -0.85
N ALA A 93 -0.87 9.70 0.21
CA ALA A 93 0.18 10.07 1.15
C ALA A 93 0.72 8.83 1.89
N ILE A 94 -0.17 7.93 2.31
CA ILE A 94 0.20 6.64 2.90
C ILE A 94 0.94 5.77 1.86
N SER A 95 0.50 5.77 0.59
CA SER A 95 1.20 5.11 -0.53
C SER A 95 2.63 5.61 -0.73
N VAL A 96 2.97 6.81 -0.29
CA VAL A 96 4.35 7.32 -0.37
C VAL A 96 5.12 6.96 0.89
N TYR A 97 4.54 7.24 2.05
CA TYR A 97 5.20 7.07 3.34
C TYR A 97 5.62 5.61 3.61
N TRP A 98 4.70 4.65 3.47
CA TRP A 98 4.97 3.26 3.85
C TRP A 98 6.06 2.58 3.02
N PRO A 99 6.02 2.69 1.68
CA PRO A 99 7.11 2.19 0.85
C PRO A 99 8.48 2.77 1.22
N ILE A 100 8.57 4.06 1.54
CA ILE A 100 9.84 4.68 1.96
C ILE A 100 10.35 4.06 3.26
N VAL A 101 9.48 3.87 4.25
CA VAL A 101 9.84 3.23 5.52
C VAL A 101 10.36 1.81 5.29
N HIS A 102 9.67 1.01 4.47
CA HIS A 102 10.09 -0.37 4.18
C HIS A 102 11.41 -0.43 3.43
N LEU A 103 11.59 0.41 2.41
CA LEU A 103 12.86 0.48 1.65
C LEU A 103 14.02 0.86 2.55
N TYR A 104 13.81 1.82 3.45
CA TYR A 104 14.85 2.23 4.38
C TYR A 104 15.16 1.14 5.41
N ALA A 105 14.15 0.46 5.96
CA ALA A 105 14.33 -0.65 6.89
C ALA A 105 15.17 -1.78 6.28
N ILE A 106 14.85 -2.19 5.05
CA ILE A 106 15.60 -3.22 4.31
C ILE A 106 17.01 -2.73 3.96
N PHE A 107 17.19 -1.43 3.72
CA PHE A 107 18.51 -0.86 3.44
C PHE A 107 19.43 -0.90 4.66
N ILE A 108 18.92 -0.57 5.86
CA ILE A 108 19.76 -0.44 7.06
C ILE A 108 20.09 -1.77 7.73
N ASP A 109 19.24 -2.80 7.59
CA ASP A 109 19.50 -4.09 8.25
C ASP A 109 19.01 -5.29 7.41
N ARG A 110 19.90 -5.78 6.55
CA ARG A 110 19.70 -7.02 5.76
C ARG A 110 20.07 -8.29 6.50
N ILE A 111 20.65 -8.17 7.69
CA ILE A 111 21.05 -9.33 8.51
C ILE A 111 19.87 -9.81 9.33
N SER A 112 19.08 -8.88 9.88
CA SER A 112 17.86 -9.21 10.63
C SER A 112 16.63 -9.39 9.74
N ILE A 113 16.60 -8.74 8.57
CA ILE A 113 15.52 -8.87 7.58
C ILE A 113 16.03 -9.73 6.42
N THR A 114 16.05 -11.04 6.61
CA THR A 114 16.60 -12.01 5.66
C THR A 114 15.57 -12.45 4.62
N LEU A 115 15.10 -11.48 3.82
CA LEU A 115 14.15 -11.77 2.74
C LEU A 115 14.71 -12.78 1.74
N ASN A 116 13.82 -13.51 1.07
CA ASN A 116 14.22 -14.31 -0.09
C ASN A 116 14.97 -13.43 -1.12
N PRO A 117 16.04 -13.94 -1.78
CA PRO A 117 16.88 -13.16 -2.70
C PRO A 117 16.12 -12.36 -3.76
N GLU A 118 15.05 -12.93 -4.32
CA GLU A 118 14.21 -12.28 -5.32
C GLU A 118 13.48 -11.03 -4.78
N LYS A 119 13.10 -11.03 -3.50
CA LYS A 119 12.40 -9.91 -2.84
C LYS A 119 13.29 -8.69 -2.69
N TYR A 120 14.61 -8.86 -2.55
CA TYR A 120 15.55 -7.73 -2.54
C TYR A 120 15.59 -6.96 -3.85
N ILE A 121 15.12 -7.56 -4.95
CA ILE A 121 15.02 -6.90 -6.26
C ILE A 121 13.59 -6.40 -6.46
N SER A 122 12.59 -7.26 -6.23
CA SER A 122 11.20 -6.92 -6.52
C SER A 122 10.65 -5.83 -5.60
N TYR A 123 11.03 -5.80 -4.32
CA TYR A 123 10.53 -4.81 -3.36
C TYR A 123 10.94 -3.40 -3.74
N PRO A 124 12.24 -3.09 -3.96
CA PRO A 124 12.66 -1.78 -4.47
C PRO A 124 11.90 -1.30 -5.70
N ILE A 125 11.67 -2.18 -6.67
CA ILE A 125 10.97 -1.82 -7.91
C ILE A 125 9.51 -1.50 -7.62
N ILE A 126 8.78 -2.42 -6.99
CA ILE A 126 7.34 -2.28 -6.73
C ILE A 126 7.08 -1.07 -5.81
N LEU A 127 7.83 -0.95 -4.71
CA LEU A 127 7.66 0.13 -3.75
C LEU A 127 7.99 1.49 -4.37
N SER A 128 9.00 1.59 -5.24
CA SER A 128 9.30 2.83 -5.97
C SER A 128 8.18 3.22 -6.94
N LEU A 129 7.58 2.24 -7.64
CA LEU A 129 6.43 2.51 -8.52
C LEU A 129 5.22 3.01 -7.72
N ILE A 130 4.96 2.46 -6.54
CA ILE A 130 3.89 2.92 -5.65
C ILE A 130 4.16 4.35 -5.15
N ILE A 131 5.41 4.69 -4.82
CA ILE A 131 5.82 6.06 -4.44
C ILE A 131 5.53 7.03 -5.59
N ILE A 132 5.97 6.69 -6.82
CA ILE A 132 5.75 7.54 -8.01
C ILE A 132 4.24 7.73 -8.22
N TYR A 133 3.45 6.66 -8.14
CA TYR A 133 2.00 6.71 -8.22
C TYR A 133 1.40 7.63 -7.15
N GLY A 134 1.81 7.50 -5.89
CA GLY A 134 1.33 8.30 -4.77
C GLY A 134 1.62 9.80 -4.97
N VAL A 135 2.86 10.14 -5.30
CA VAL A 135 3.29 11.54 -5.55
C VAL A 135 2.54 12.12 -6.75
N TRP A 136 2.49 11.40 -7.87
CA TRP A 136 1.78 11.85 -9.07
C TRP A 136 0.28 12.02 -8.81
N GLY A 137 -0.35 11.07 -8.12
CA GLY A 137 -1.77 11.13 -7.77
C GLY A 137 -2.10 12.34 -6.89
N MET A 138 -1.26 12.61 -5.88
CA MET A 138 -1.42 13.79 -5.02
C MET A 138 -1.29 15.08 -5.82
N TRP A 139 -0.31 15.18 -6.72
CA TRP A 139 -0.13 16.32 -7.61
C TRP A 139 -1.32 16.52 -8.55
N TYR A 140 -1.83 15.44 -9.14
CA TYR A 140 -3.03 15.46 -9.98
C TYR A 140 -4.26 16.00 -9.23
N LEU A 141 -4.50 15.50 -8.01
CA LEU A 141 -5.62 15.95 -7.17
C LEU A 141 -5.46 17.39 -6.69
N TYR A 142 -4.23 17.87 -6.49
CA TYR A 142 -3.95 19.26 -6.14
C TYR A 142 -4.25 20.23 -7.28
N LYS A 143 -3.99 19.81 -8.53
CA LYS A 143 -4.19 20.64 -9.73
C LYS A 143 -5.64 20.69 -10.22
N LYS A 144 -6.49 19.75 -9.84
CA LYS A 144 -7.89 19.62 -10.28
C LYS A 144 -8.86 19.91 -9.14
#